data_AF-A0A448YUF7-F1
#
_entry.id   AF-A0A448YUF7-F1
#
_cell.length_a   1.000
_cell.length_b   1.000
_cell.length_c   1.000
_cell.angle_alpha   90.00
_cell.angle_beta   90.00
_cell.angle_gamma   90.00
#
_symmetry.space_group_name_H-M   'P 1'
#
loop_
_entity.id
_entity.type
_entity.pdbx_description
1 polymer ?
#
loop_
_entity_poly.entity_id
_entity_poly.type
_entity_poly.pdbx_seq_one_letter_code
_entity_poly.pdbx_strand_id
1 'polypeptide(L)'
;MPWLALPLEEAAGERGQRLSDKYGVKGIPTVVLVDDLGQTITTEARNKIPADRAGIGFPWRNPASQLYNALVPRSLRMMIKLQIDTIKSKVVQKVLGLVGRGKK
;
A
#
# COMPACT_ATOMS: atom_id res chain seq x y z
N MET A 1 -15.81 -14.54 -10.80
CA MET A 1 -15.71 -14.39 -9.32
C MET A 1 -16.28 -13.03 -8.95
N PRO A 2 -17.20 -12.89 -7.99
CA PRO A 2 -17.87 -11.63 -7.66
C PRO A 2 -17.03 -10.76 -6.71
N TRP A 3 -15.72 -10.74 -6.89
CA TRP A 3 -14.82 -9.92 -6.08
C TRP A 3 -14.47 -8.67 -6.86
N LEU A 4 -14.40 -7.54 -6.17
CA LEU A 4 -13.91 -6.30 -6.74
C LEU A 4 -12.44 -6.52 -7.16
N ALA A 5 -12.23 -6.80 -8.43
CA ALA A 5 -10.94 -7.05 -9.04
C ALA A 5 -10.63 -5.94 -10.05
N LEU A 6 -9.35 -5.68 -10.24
CA LEU A 6 -8.88 -4.81 -11.30
C LEU A 6 -9.20 -5.47 -12.66
N PRO A 7 -9.77 -4.74 -13.64
CA PRO A 7 -9.95 -5.27 -14.99
C PRO A 7 -8.63 -5.79 -15.57
N LEU A 8 -8.71 -6.83 -16.40
CA LEU A 8 -7.52 -7.53 -16.90
C LEU A 8 -6.59 -6.59 -17.69
N GLU A 9 -7.17 -5.68 -18.47
CA GLU A 9 -6.45 -4.70 -19.29
C GLU A 9 -5.66 -3.73 -18.41
N GLU A 10 -6.23 -3.29 -17.28
CA GLU A 10 -5.54 -2.42 -16.34
C GLU A 10 -4.48 -3.16 -15.51
N ALA A 11 -4.75 -4.43 -15.21
CA ALA A 11 -3.83 -5.31 -14.49
C ALA A 11 -2.61 -5.70 -15.34
N ALA A 12 -2.77 -5.86 -16.66
CA ALA A 12 -1.66 -6.05 -17.60
C ALA A 12 -1.02 -4.73 -18.06
N GLY A 13 -1.72 -3.60 -17.86
CA GLY A 13 -1.27 -2.27 -18.26
C GLY A 13 -0.50 -1.51 -17.18
N GLU A 14 -0.56 -0.18 -17.26
CA GLU A 14 0.23 0.72 -16.43
C GLU A 14 -0.08 0.58 -14.92
N ARG A 15 -1.34 0.35 -14.55
CA ARG A 15 -1.72 0.20 -13.12
C ARG A 15 -1.10 -1.04 -12.51
N GLY A 16 -1.12 -2.16 -13.24
CA GLY A 16 -0.43 -3.38 -12.84
C GLY A 16 1.06 -3.18 -12.67
N GLN A 17 1.72 -2.55 -13.65
CA GLN A 17 3.16 -2.29 -13.58
C GLN A 17 3.52 -1.39 -12.38
N ARG A 18 2.76 -0.32 -12.15
CA ARG A 18 2.94 0.57 -10.99
C ARG A 18 2.82 -0.18 -9.66
N LEU A 19 1.91 -1.15 -9.56
CA LEU A 19 1.77 -1.99 -8.36
C LEU A 19 2.94 -2.96 -8.21
N SER A 20 3.36 -3.60 -9.30
CA SER A 20 4.54 -4.47 -9.33
C SER A 20 5.79 -3.73 -8.86
N ASP A 21 6.02 -2.51 -9.36
CA ASP A 21 7.15 -1.67 -8.98
C ASP A 21 7.04 -1.21 -7.51
N LYS A 22 5.85 -0.74 -7.10
CA LYS A 22 5.60 -0.27 -5.72
C LYS A 22 5.89 -1.34 -4.67
N TYR A 23 5.57 -2.60 -4.98
CA TYR A 23 5.73 -3.72 -4.06
C TYR A 23 6.96 -4.60 -4.35
N GLY A 24 7.78 -4.23 -5.35
CA GLY A 24 8.98 -4.97 -5.72
C GLY A 24 8.70 -6.41 -6.14
N VAL A 25 7.61 -6.64 -6.88
CA VAL A 25 7.20 -7.98 -7.33
C VAL A 25 8.20 -8.51 -8.36
N LYS A 26 8.86 -9.63 -8.03
CA LYS A 26 9.86 -10.28 -8.91
C LYS A 26 9.33 -11.48 -9.68
N GLY A 27 8.15 -11.98 -9.33
CA GLY A 27 7.56 -13.17 -9.93
C GLY A 27 6.22 -13.54 -9.31
N ILE A 28 5.55 -14.53 -9.90
CA ILE A 28 4.27 -15.07 -9.43
C ILE A 28 4.44 -16.48 -8.84
N PRO A 29 3.61 -16.86 -7.85
CA PRO A 29 2.61 -16.04 -7.16
C PRO A 29 3.23 -15.10 -6.11
N THR A 30 2.68 -13.88 -5.99
CA THR A 30 3.01 -12.90 -4.93
C THR A 30 1.72 -12.44 -4.25
N VAL A 31 1.76 -12.30 -2.92
CA VAL A 31 0.61 -11.82 -2.12
C VAL A 31 1.10 -10.71 -1.21
N VAL A 32 0.49 -9.53 -1.35
CA VAL A 32 0.75 -8.37 -0.51
C VAL A 32 -0.49 -8.09 0.33
N LEU A 33 -0.32 -7.96 1.64
CA LEU A 33 -1.39 -7.55 2.54
C LEU A 33 -1.31 -6.04 2.76
N VAL A 34 -2.47 -5.41 2.59
CA VAL A 34 -2.66 -3.96 2.77
C VAL A 34 -3.84 -3.76 3.72
N ASP A 35 -3.76 -2.74 4.57
CA ASP A 35 -4.85 -2.40 5.46
C ASP A 35 -5.91 -1.51 4.80
N ASP A 36 -6.94 -1.19 5.57
CA ASP A 36 -8.07 -0.36 5.16
C ASP A 36 -7.70 1.09 4.82
N LEU A 37 -6.52 1.56 5.25
CA LEU A 37 -5.99 2.89 4.96
C LEU A 37 -4.94 2.87 3.83
N GLY A 38 -4.75 1.71 3.19
CA GLY A 38 -3.79 1.54 2.10
C GLY A 38 -2.34 1.37 2.55
N GLN A 39 -2.09 1.10 3.85
CA GLN A 39 -0.74 0.85 4.37
C GLN A 39 -0.35 -0.62 4.20
N THR A 40 0.89 -0.86 3.76
CA THR A 40 1.42 -2.21 3.59
C THR A 40 1.61 -2.88 4.95
N ILE A 41 0.95 -4.03 5.15
CA ILE A 41 1.15 -4.87 6.32
C ILE A 41 2.37 -5.78 6.09
N THR A 42 2.39 -6.52 4.98
CA THR A 42 3.50 -7.39 4.60
C THR A 42 3.46 -7.73 3.12
N THR A 43 4.63 -7.83 2.49
CA THR A 43 4.82 -8.31 1.11
C THR A 43 5.14 -9.81 1.05
N GLU A 44 5.37 -10.43 2.20
CA GLU A 44 5.81 -11.83 2.32
C GLU A 44 4.66 -12.79 2.62
N ALA A 45 3.41 -12.35 2.45
CA ALA A 45 2.25 -13.14 2.85
C ALA A 45 2.22 -14.50 2.14
N ARG A 46 2.67 -14.55 0.87
CA ARG A 46 2.80 -15.81 0.12
C ARG A 46 3.66 -16.84 0.86
N ASN A 47 4.71 -16.42 1.55
CA ASN A 47 5.60 -17.30 2.32
C ASN A 47 5.03 -17.60 3.72
N LYS A 48 4.29 -16.65 4.31
CA LYS A 48 3.70 -16.82 5.66
C LYS A 48 2.48 -17.72 5.69
N ILE A 49 1.63 -17.71 4.66
CA ILE A 49 0.43 -18.55 4.55
C ILE A 49 0.75 -20.05 4.77
N PRO A 50 1.70 -20.66 4.03
CA PRO A 50 2.03 -22.07 4.26
C PRO A 50 2.78 -22.31 5.58
N ALA A 51 3.51 -21.32 6.10
CA ALA A 51 4.24 -21.43 7.36
C ALA A 51 3.33 -21.36 8.60
N ASP A 52 2.21 -20.65 8.52
CA ASP A 52 1.22 -20.48 9.58
C ASP A 52 -0.16 -20.92 9.09
N ARG A 53 -0.32 -22.24 8.92
CA ARG A 53 -1.56 -22.85 8.38
C ARG A 53 -2.78 -22.60 9.25
N ALA A 54 -2.58 -22.41 10.55
CA ALA A 54 -3.64 -22.10 11.50
C ALA A 54 -4.00 -20.60 11.52
N GLY A 55 -3.18 -19.74 10.90
CA GLY A 55 -3.39 -18.30 10.83
C GLY A 55 -3.26 -17.59 12.18
N ILE A 56 -2.52 -18.17 13.13
CA ILE A 56 -2.39 -17.63 14.50
C ILE A 56 -1.73 -16.25 14.47
N GLY A 57 -0.73 -16.09 13.61
CA GLY A 57 0.01 -14.85 13.45
C GLY A 57 -0.64 -13.87 12.49
N PHE A 58 -1.68 -14.26 11.75
CA PHE A 58 -2.32 -13.39 10.75
C PHE A 58 -2.83 -12.10 11.41
N PRO A 59 -2.61 -10.90 10.81
CA PRO A 59 -2.07 -10.61 9.47
C PRO A 59 -0.54 -10.45 9.42
N TRP A 60 0.17 -10.95 10.42
CA TRP A 60 1.63 -10.95 10.55
C TRP A 60 2.28 -9.57 10.55
N ARG A 61 1.59 -8.60 11.18
CA ARG A 61 2.06 -7.24 11.46
C ARG A 61 3.26 -7.27 12.41
N ASN A 62 4.19 -6.33 12.24
CA ASN A 62 5.24 -6.08 13.23
C ASN A 62 4.61 -5.69 14.58
N PRO A 63 5.05 -6.25 15.73
CA PRO A 63 4.52 -5.91 17.06
C PRO A 63 4.39 -4.41 17.34
N ALA A 64 5.35 -3.59 16.93
CA ALA A 64 5.29 -2.14 17.10
C ALA A 64 4.11 -1.51 16.34
N SER A 65 3.86 -1.99 15.11
CA SER A 65 2.70 -1.54 14.33
C SER A 65 1.38 -1.99 14.94
N GLN A 66 1.34 -3.17 15.59
CA GLN A 66 0.14 -3.64 16.28
C GLN A 66 -0.18 -2.73 17.47
N LEU A 67 0.83 -2.40 18.28
CA LEU A 67 0.69 -1.48 19.39
C LEU A 67 0.20 -0.09 18.94
N TYR A 68 0.79 0.46 17.88
CA TYR A 68 0.32 1.73 17.30
C TYR A 68 -1.16 1.70 16.90
N ASN A 69 -1.61 0.62 16.26
CA ASN A 69 -3.01 0.49 15.84
C ASN A 69 -3.98 0.30 17.02
N ALA A 70 -3.51 -0.30 18.11
CA ALA A 70 -4.28 -0.45 19.35
C ALA A 70 -4.40 0.87 20.12
N LEU A 71 -3.31 1.65 20.17
CA LEU A 71 -3.27 2.92 20.90
C LEU A 71 -3.94 4.08 20.15
N VAL A 72 -3.88 4.08 18.82
CA VAL A 72 -4.38 5.20 18.00
C VAL A 72 -5.69 4.81 17.29
N PRO A 73 -6.82 5.43 17.68
CA PRO A 73 -8.11 5.22 17.04
C PRO A 73 -8.06 5.44 15.52
N ARG A 74 -8.86 4.66 14.80
CA ARG A 74 -8.93 4.71 13.33
C ARG A 74 -9.24 6.11 12.78
N SER A 75 -10.13 6.85 13.45
CA SER A 75 -10.50 8.22 13.08
C SER A 75 -9.30 9.17 13.11
N LEU A 76 -8.46 9.09 14.15
CA LEU A 76 -7.22 9.87 14.25
C LEU A 76 -6.24 9.48 13.14
N ARG A 77 -6.05 8.17 12.90
CA ARG A 77 -5.18 7.68 11.83
C ARG A 77 -5.62 8.20 10.46
N MET A 78 -6.93 8.20 10.20
CA MET A 78 -7.51 8.73 8.96
C MET A 78 -7.30 10.24 8.82
N MET A 79 -7.53 11.02 9.88
CA MET A 79 -7.28 12.47 9.86
C MET A 79 -5.82 12.78 9.54
N ILE A 80 -4.88 12.11 10.22
CA ILE A 80 -3.45 12.27 9.96
C ILE A 80 -3.11 11.90 8.51
N LYS A 81 -3.66 10.79 8.01
CA LYS A 81 -3.45 10.32 6.63
C LYS A 81 -3.89 11.37 5.60
N LEU A 82 -5.07 11.97 5.79
CA LEU A 82 -5.60 13.02 4.89
C LEU A 82 -4.71 14.28 4.90
N GLN A 83 -4.21 14.69 6.06
CA GLN A 83 -3.28 15.81 6.16
C GLN A 83 -1.97 15.51 5.42
N ILE A 84 -1.41 14.31 5.61
CA ILE A 84 -0.19 13.87 4.91
C ILE A 84 -0.40 13.85 3.40
N ASP A 85 -1.51 13.31 2.92
CA ASP A 85 -1.79 13.21 1.49
C ASP A 85 -1.98 14.61 0.86
N THR A 86 -2.59 15.54 1.60
CA THR A 86 -2.69 16.96 1.22
C THR A 86 -1.32 17.63 1.14
N ILE A 87 -0.43 17.35 2.09
CA ILE A 87 0.94 17.90 2.07
C ILE A 87 1.73 17.32 0.90
N LYS A 88 1.67 16.00 0.68
CA LYS A 88 2.35 15.33 -0.43
C LYS A 88 1.91 15.90 -1.78
N SER A 89 0.61 16.09 -1.99
CA SER A 89 0.11 16.66 -3.25
C SER A 89 0.61 18.10 -3.44
N LYS A 90 0.60 18.94 -2.39
CA LYS A 90 1.15 20.30 -2.45
C LYS A 90 2.64 20.32 -2.80
N VAL A 91 3.44 19.43 -2.20
CA VAL A 91 4.89 19.32 -2.49
C VAL A 91 5.10 18.90 -3.95
N VAL A 92 4.40 17.86 -4.41
CA VAL A 92 4.49 17.39 -5.80
C VAL A 92 4.11 18.49 -6.77
N GLN A 93 3.02 19.23 -6.53
CA GLN A 93 2.61 20.35 -7.38
C GLN A 93 3.64 21.48 -7.41
N LYS A 94 4.25 21.80 -6.27
CA LYS A 94 5.31 22.82 -6.21
C LYS A 94 6.55 22.38 -7.00
N VAL A 95 6.96 21.13 -6.87
CA VAL A 95 8.10 20.57 -7.63
C VAL A 95 7.80 20.57 -9.12
N LEU A 96 6.62 20.09 -9.54
CA LEU A 96 6.21 20.10 -10.96
C LEU A 96 6.16 21.53 -11.52
N GLY A 97 5.66 22.49 -10.74
CA GLY A 97 5.63 23.90 -11.13
C GLY A 97 7.02 24.54 -11.29
N LEU A 98 8.00 24.11 -10.49
CA LEU A 98 9.40 24.57 -10.62
C LEU A 98 10.11 23.92 -11.82
N VAL A 99 9.92 22.61 -12.02
CA VAL A 99 10.48 21.88 -13.18
C VAL A 99 9.90 22.39 -14.50
N GLY A 100 8.60 22.74 -14.52
CA GLY A 100 7.96 23.34 -15.69
C GLY A 100 8.45 24.76 -16.02
N ARG A 101 9.06 25.46 -15.06
CA ARG A 101 9.56 26.84 -15.25
C ARG A 101 10.98 26.91 -15.83
N GLY A 102 11.75 25.81 -15.76
CA GLY A 102 13.11 25.73 -16.32
C GLY A 102 13.20 25.31 -17.78
N LYS A 103 12.06 25.17 -18.48
CA LYS A 103 11.98 24.79 -19.91
C LYS A 103 11.64 25.96 -20.85
N LYS A 104 11.72 27.20 -20.37
CA LYS A 104 11.63 28.41 -21.20
C LYS A 104 12.99 29.09 -21.28
#